data_AF-D2VM66-F1
#
_entry.id   AF-D2VM66-F1
#
_cell.length_a   1.000
_cell.length_b   1.000
_cell.length_c   1.000
_cell.angle_alpha   90.00
_cell.angle_beta   90.00
_cell.angle_gamma   90.00
#
_symmetry.space_group_name_H-M   'P 1'
#
loop_
_entity.id
_entity.type
_entity.pdbx_description
1 polymer ?
#
loop_
_entity_poly.entity_id
_entity_poly.type
_entity_poly.pdbx_seq_one_letter_code
_entity_poly.pdbx_strand_id
1 'polypeptide(L)'
;MADGVVRLFERNLKKLSSPKGKLIYNVADLQKWVDGLTDLTCLTKIVGSSKFLSFFVFIMIIIYTTSVYGANSMVPSNVVGAAIATSPNAFVYSGAGSTFDRISQIHYQECLFIIGDDLNTISGTDGQEWMKVSLPMQLTYSNTTQMGTVGYLKRSDIYILNTDKTKITSSSNLLEICPTMSDYSTLITVADGASKLIIVKSKSSQLFKKKCNDQTNGGCTKSDIISEVSFGTILKRQSSESSNDGWVAVFIIRGNGSLSSSQSYDSLQESAYINESETKTFEESIRSLISVTLRPLADASDWTLHAISQFGSSMIGGKYLKGGRTSMNVDYMESTGFDAAGIVQLLYLVSYCKRIPRTMTDIFNAADTEISINGFHVGDLIFLKSNTIVTNVMVYAGKEASGNGNEFIIEATESGIRLMTVKDRLGLSSVRDMTKGASVLNNQYTIYWGSYFERSVQDQKQIIEILLYVFVLGTIALACGFFAVKHIYKRIKIHFKGYKKQTI
;
A
#
# COMPACT_ATOMS: atom_id res chain seq x y z
N MET A 1 0.94 -22.17 23.65
CA MET A 1 -0.02 -21.83 22.58
C MET A 1 0.54 -22.17 21.20
N ALA A 2 1.73 -21.69 20.81
CA ALA A 2 2.44 -22.12 19.58
C ALA A 2 2.57 -23.65 19.47
N ASP A 3 2.88 -24.32 20.59
CA ASP A 3 3.01 -25.77 20.65
C ASP A 3 1.70 -26.53 20.32
N GLY A 4 0.54 -25.90 20.54
CA GLY A 4 -0.78 -26.50 20.23
C GLY A 4 -1.11 -26.44 18.74
N VAL A 5 -0.81 -25.32 18.08
CA VAL A 5 -1.01 -25.12 16.63
C VAL A 5 -0.01 -25.96 15.85
N VAL A 6 1.26 -25.99 16.27
CA VAL A 6 2.31 -26.85 15.70
C VAL A 6 1.94 -28.32 15.81
N ARG A 7 1.42 -28.78 16.97
CA ARG A 7 0.94 -30.17 17.13
C ARG A 7 -0.28 -30.50 16.28
N LEU A 8 -1.17 -29.53 16.00
CA LEU A 8 -2.32 -29.72 15.11
C LEU A 8 -1.89 -29.83 13.64
N PHE A 9 -0.95 -28.98 13.22
CA PHE A 9 -0.33 -28.98 11.90
C PHE A 9 0.47 -30.27 11.66
N GLU A 10 1.33 -30.67 12.60
CA GLU A 10 2.06 -31.94 12.54
C GLU A 10 1.14 -33.15 12.46
N ARG A 11 0.01 -33.15 13.18
CA ARG A 11 -0.97 -34.24 13.14
C ARG A 11 -1.62 -34.39 11.77
N ASN A 12 -1.89 -33.30 11.09
CA ASN A 12 -2.47 -33.33 9.75
C ASN A 12 -1.44 -33.75 8.70
N LEU A 13 -0.19 -33.29 8.81
CA LEU A 13 0.89 -33.72 7.92
C LEU A 13 1.26 -35.20 8.10
N LYS A 14 1.27 -35.72 9.32
CA LYS A 14 1.47 -37.16 9.63
C LYS A 14 0.34 -38.05 9.09
N LYS A 15 -0.85 -37.50 8.80
CA LYS A 15 -1.94 -38.22 8.13
C LYS A 15 -1.76 -38.27 6.61
N LEU A 16 -1.04 -37.30 6.04
CA LEU A 16 -0.81 -37.17 4.60
C LEU A 16 0.51 -37.82 4.14
N SER A 17 1.45 -38.09 5.05
CA SER A 17 2.76 -38.69 4.76
C SER A 17 2.95 -40.01 5.50
N SER A 18 3.57 -40.99 4.82
CA SER A 18 3.82 -42.35 5.33
C SER A 18 4.65 -42.35 6.64
N PRO A 19 4.46 -43.31 7.57
CA PRO A 19 4.67 -43.10 9.01
C PRO A 19 6.12 -43.06 9.54
N LYS A 20 7.17 -42.96 8.70
CA LYS A 20 8.55 -43.28 9.14
C LYS A 20 9.65 -42.27 8.77
N GLY A 21 9.34 -40.98 8.67
CA GLY A 21 10.35 -39.93 8.50
C GLY A 21 10.20 -38.78 9.50
N LYS A 22 11.33 -38.28 10.02
CA LYS A 22 11.39 -37.01 10.77
C LYS A 22 10.98 -35.89 9.80
N LEU A 23 9.81 -35.30 9.99
CA LEU A 23 9.31 -34.22 9.12
C LEU A 23 10.21 -32.99 9.26
N ILE A 24 10.89 -32.62 8.17
CA ILE A 24 11.52 -31.33 7.97
C ILE A 24 10.63 -30.59 6.99
N TYR A 25 10.08 -29.44 7.37
CA TYR A 25 9.27 -28.61 6.48
C TYR A 25 9.87 -27.22 6.36
N ASN A 26 9.76 -26.63 5.16
CA ASN A 26 10.17 -25.27 4.89
C ASN A 26 8.99 -24.31 5.15
N VAL A 27 9.26 -23.05 5.48
CA VAL A 27 8.25 -21.98 5.65
C VAL A 27 7.31 -21.89 4.44
N ALA A 28 7.81 -22.18 3.24
CA ALA A 28 7.00 -22.25 2.02
C ALA A 28 5.85 -23.29 2.09
N ASP A 29 6.05 -24.41 2.78
CA ASP A 29 5.01 -25.45 2.92
C ASP A 29 3.92 -25.04 3.91
N LEU A 30 4.28 -24.26 4.94
CA LEU A 30 3.34 -23.67 5.88
C LEU A 30 2.50 -22.59 5.20
N GLN A 31 3.13 -21.75 4.36
CA GLN A 31 2.46 -20.73 3.57
C GLN A 31 1.42 -21.37 2.63
N LYS A 32 1.83 -22.41 1.89
CA LYS A 32 0.96 -23.15 0.97
C LYS A 32 -0.21 -23.85 1.67
N TRP A 33 -0.02 -24.28 2.92
CA TRP A 33 -1.10 -24.84 3.75
C TRP A 33 -2.08 -23.76 4.24
N VAL A 34 -1.60 -22.57 4.57
CA VAL A 34 -2.46 -21.42 4.90
C VAL A 34 -3.27 -20.97 3.68
N ASP A 35 -2.64 -20.92 2.50
CA ASP A 35 -3.33 -20.64 1.23
C ASP A 35 -4.37 -21.73 0.90
N GLY A 36 -4.10 -23.00 1.25
CA GLY A 36 -5.06 -24.09 1.16
C GLY A 36 -6.22 -24.03 2.17
N LEU A 37 -6.08 -23.27 3.27
CA LEU A 37 -7.18 -23.00 4.22
C LEU A 37 -8.10 -21.88 3.73
N THR A 38 -7.60 -20.96 2.89
CA THR A 38 -8.44 -19.95 2.23
C THR A 38 -9.30 -20.54 1.12
N ASP A 39 -8.95 -21.71 0.57
CA ASP A 39 -9.81 -22.50 -0.30
C ASP A 39 -10.86 -23.28 0.54
N LEU A 40 -12.04 -22.67 0.68
CA LEU A 40 -13.20 -23.13 1.46
C LEU A 40 -13.65 -24.59 1.19
N THR A 41 -13.23 -25.18 0.06
CA THR A 41 -13.57 -26.57 -0.30
C THR A 41 -12.83 -27.62 0.54
N CYS A 42 -11.67 -27.30 1.12
CA CYS A 42 -10.95 -28.22 2.02
C CYS A 42 -11.47 -28.19 3.47
N LEU A 43 -11.90 -27.03 3.97
CA LEU A 43 -12.42 -26.87 5.34
C LEU A 43 -13.73 -27.64 5.57
N THR A 44 -14.58 -27.74 4.53
CA THR A 44 -15.82 -28.53 4.59
C THR A 44 -15.58 -30.04 4.68
N LYS A 45 -14.44 -30.54 4.19
CA LYS A 45 -14.06 -31.96 4.31
C LYS A 45 -13.35 -32.30 5.62
N ILE A 46 -12.57 -31.37 6.18
CA ILE A 46 -11.78 -31.61 7.41
C ILE A 46 -12.65 -31.45 8.68
N VAL A 47 -13.63 -30.55 8.65
CA VAL A 47 -14.49 -30.25 9.81
C VAL A 47 -15.88 -30.81 9.56
N GLY A 48 -16.05 -32.11 9.79
CA GLY A 48 -17.35 -32.77 9.71
C GLY A 48 -18.44 -31.96 10.43
N SER A 49 -19.35 -31.39 9.65
CA SER A 49 -20.65 -30.85 10.06
C SER A 49 -20.70 -29.72 11.11
N SER A 50 -19.62 -28.96 11.35
CA SER A 50 -19.73 -27.74 12.17
C SER A 50 -20.06 -26.52 11.31
N LYS A 51 -21.35 -26.34 11.00
CA LYS A 51 -21.87 -25.10 10.37
C LYS A 51 -21.46 -23.83 11.14
N PHE A 52 -21.14 -23.97 12.43
CA PHE A 52 -20.76 -22.90 13.32
C PHE A 52 -19.34 -22.35 13.05
N LEU A 53 -18.37 -23.21 12.71
CA LEU A 53 -17.00 -22.76 12.43
C LEU A 53 -16.90 -22.06 11.08
N SER A 54 -17.57 -22.57 10.04
CA SER A 54 -17.67 -21.89 8.75
C SER A 54 -18.38 -20.54 8.87
N PHE A 55 -19.42 -20.43 9.69
CA PHE A 55 -20.10 -19.16 9.96
C PHE A 55 -19.19 -18.14 10.66
N PHE A 56 -18.33 -18.59 11.57
CA PHE A 56 -17.38 -17.71 12.27
C PHE A 56 -16.25 -17.21 11.35
N VAL A 57 -15.68 -18.10 10.53
CA VAL A 57 -14.70 -17.70 9.49
C VAL A 57 -15.36 -16.73 8.51
N PHE A 58 -16.61 -16.98 8.14
CA PHE A 58 -17.39 -16.09 7.27
C PHE A 58 -17.66 -14.73 7.93
N ILE A 59 -17.99 -14.66 9.23
CA ILE A 59 -18.15 -13.40 9.96
C ILE A 59 -16.82 -12.65 10.08
N MET A 60 -15.71 -13.32 10.37
CA MET A 60 -14.38 -12.68 10.42
C MET A 60 -14.00 -12.11 9.06
N ILE A 61 -14.26 -12.84 7.96
CA ILE A 61 -14.06 -12.35 6.59
C ILE A 61 -15.01 -11.18 6.29
N ILE A 62 -16.28 -11.23 6.70
CA ILE A 62 -17.23 -10.11 6.53
C ILE A 62 -16.79 -8.88 7.31
N ILE A 63 -16.39 -9.02 8.57
CA ILE A 63 -15.91 -7.89 9.39
C ILE A 63 -14.64 -7.29 8.76
N TYR A 64 -13.73 -8.13 8.27
CA TYR A 64 -12.50 -7.69 7.60
C TYR A 64 -12.77 -7.03 6.23
N THR A 65 -13.76 -7.51 5.48
CA THR A 65 -14.13 -6.96 4.16
C THR A 65 -15.04 -5.73 4.24
N THR A 66 -15.84 -5.58 5.30
CA THR A 66 -16.74 -4.43 5.49
C THR A 66 -16.05 -3.20 6.10
N SER A 67 -14.86 -3.36 6.69
CA SER A 67 -14.01 -2.21 7.10
C SER A 67 -13.19 -1.63 5.94
N VAL A 68 -13.28 -2.20 4.73
CA VAL A 68 -12.71 -1.61 3.53
C VAL A 68 -13.55 -0.38 3.18
N TYR A 69 -13.12 0.77 3.68
CA TYR A 69 -13.69 2.09 3.42
C TYR A 69 -14.16 2.19 1.97
N GLY A 70 -15.44 2.52 1.78
CA GLY A 70 -16.07 2.61 0.47
C GLY A 70 -15.32 3.60 -0.43
N ALA A 71 -14.63 3.06 -1.43
CA ALA A 71 -13.78 3.77 -2.38
C ALA A 71 -14.52 4.74 -3.33
N ASN A 72 -15.82 4.93 -3.14
CA ASN A 72 -16.64 5.84 -3.94
C ASN A 72 -16.32 7.33 -3.69
N SER A 73 -15.46 7.69 -2.72
CA SER A 73 -15.18 9.10 -2.39
C SER A 73 -14.05 9.74 -3.21
N MET A 74 -13.35 9.01 -4.09
CA MET A 74 -12.17 9.56 -4.77
C MET A 74 -12.46 10.38 -6.02
N VAL A 75 -13.65 10.23 -6.63
CA VAL A 75 -14.07 11.03 -7.80
C VAL A 75 -14.72 12.33 -7.32
N PRO A 76 -14.14 13.52 -7.62
CA PRO A 76 -14.75 14.79 -7.23
C PRO A 76 -16.13 14.98 -7.87
N SER A 77 -17.09 15.53 -7.13
CA SER A 77 -18.46 15.76 -7.61
C SER A 77 -18.52 16.72 -8.81
N ASN A 78 -17.54 17.61 -8.92
CA ASN A 78 -17.33 18.56 -10.01
C ASN A 78 -16.29 18.08 -11.04
N VAL A 79 -16.11 16.77 -11.20
CA VAL A 79 -15.29 16.23 -12.29
C VAL A 79 -15.91 16.53 -13.65
N VAL A 80 -15.06 16.98 -14.57
CA VAL A 80 -15.41 17.31 -15.96
C VAL A 80 -14.58 16.51 -16.96
N GLY A 81 -13.49 15.89 -16.51
CA GLY A 81 -12.67 15.02 -17.35
C GLY A 81 -11.77 14.10 -16.54
N ALA A 82 -11.33 13.02 -17.18
CA ALA A 82 -10.25 12.16 -16.71
C ALA A 82 -9.07 12.30 -17.67
N ALA A 83 -7.86 12.39 -17.13
CA ALA A 83 -6.65 12.56 -17.92
C ALA A 83 -5.49 11.75 -17.34
N ILE A 84 -4.40 11.65 -18.10
CA ILE A 84 -3.17 10.96 -17.72
C ILE A 84 -1.96 11.87 -17.95
N ALA A 85 -1.00 11.83 -17.02
CA ALA A 85 0.25 12.55 -17.17
C ALA A 85 1.11 11.93 -18.27
N THR A 86 1.53 12.75 -19.23
CA THR A 86 2.41 12.34 -20.33
C THR A 86 3.77 13.03 -20.29
N SER A 87 3.96 13.95 -19.34
CA SER A 87 5.26 14.52 -19.00
C SER A 87 5.84 13.80 -17.78
N PRO A 88 7.11 13.37 -17.81
CA PRO A 88 7.71 12.71 -16.66
C PRO A 88 7.92 13.66 -15.48
N ASN A 89 7.99 14.98 -15.73
CA ASN A 89 8.35 16.03 -14.76
C ASN A 89 7.26 17.08 -14.58
N ALA A 90 6.01 16.66 -14.47
CA ALA A 90 4.90 17.59 -14.34
C ALA A 90 4.67 17.99 -12.86
N PHE A 91 4.53 19.29 -12.62
CA PHE A 91 4.34 19.87 -11.29
C PHE A 91 2.92 20.38 -11.11
N VAL A 92 2.40 20.17 -9.90
CA VAL A 92 1.11 20.71 -9.49
C VAL A 92 1.34 21.90 -8.58
N TYR A 93 0.69 23.01 -8.91
CA TYR A 93 0.87 24.31 -8.25
C TYR A 93 -0.40 24.71 -7.48
N SER A 94 -0.25 25.58 -6.48
CA SER A 94 -1.39 26.13 -5.73
C SER A 94 -2.25 27.11 -6.53
N GLY A 95 -1.72 27.64 -7.64
CA GLY A 95 -2.41 28.54 -8.57
C GLY A 95 -1.98 28.33 -10.02
N ALA A 96 -2.70 28.94 -10.97
CA ALA A 96 -2.41 28.85 -12.39
C ALA A 96 -1.21 29.74 -12.78
N GLY A 97 -0.01 29.17 -12.73
CA GLY A 97 1.23 29.85 -13.11
C GLY A 97 2.44 29.29 -12.37
N SER A 98 3.62 29.39 -12.98
CA SER A 98 4.86 28.86 -12.40
C SER A 98 5.40 29.66 -11.21
N THR A 99 4.85 30.85 -10.94
CA THR A 99 5.22 31.70 -9.79
C THR A 99 4.54 31.26 -8.49
N PHE A 100 3.52 30.41 -8.57
CA PHE A 100 2.84 29.88 -7.39
C PHE A 100 3.65 28.77 -6.71
N ASP A 101 3.26 28.42 -5.49
CA ASP A 101 3.91 27.34 -4.75
C ASP A 101 3.70 25.99 -5.44
N ARG A 102 4.78 25.22 -5.59
CA ARG A 102 4.71 23.80 -5.93
C ARG A 102 4.14 23.04 -4.74
N ILE A 103 2.98 22.44 -4.92
CA ILE A 103 2.32 21.65 -3.88
C ILE A 103 2.54 20.14 -4.09
N SER A 104 2.79 19.72 -5.33
CA SER A 104 3.15 18.34 -5.63
C SER A 104 3.82 18.18 -7.00
N GLN A 105 4.18 16.94 -7.32
CA GLN A 105 4.68 16.46 -8.60
C GLN A 105 3.92 15.18 -8.96
N ILE A 106 3.62 15.00 -10.24
CA ILE A 106 2.89 13.84 -10.76
C ILE A 106 3.86 12.93 -11.55
N HIS A 107 3.72 11.61 -11.41
CA HIS A 107 4.54 10.68 -12.19
C HIS A 107 4.03 10.54 -13.63
N TYR A 108 4.93 10.16 -14.53
CA TYR A 108 4.55 9.70 -15.86
C TYR A 108 3.48 8.59 -15.78
N GLN A 109 2.44 8.68 -16.62
CA GLN A 109 1.29 7.79 -16.66
C GLN A 109 0.40 7.79 -15.39
N GLU A 110 0.63 8.66 -14.42
CA GLU A 110 -0.29 8.82 -13.28
C GLU A 110 -1.56 9.54 -13.76
N CYS A 111 -2.73 8.95 -13.51
CA CYS A 111 -3.98 9.60 -13.87
C CYS A 111 -4.44 10.64 -12.86
N LEU A 112 -5.29 11.53 -13.36
CA LEU A 112 -5.90 12.60 -12.61
C LEU A 112 -7.31 12.90 -13.11
N PHE A 113 -8.03 13.66 -12.30
CA PHE A 113 -9.29 14.26 -12.68
C PHE A 113 -9.12 15.73 -12.98
N ILE A 114 -9.75 16.19 -14.06
CA ILE A 114 -9.95 17.61 -14.33
C ILE A 114 -11.24 18.01 -13.61
N ILE A 115 -11.17 19.06 -12.80
CA ILE A 115 -12.29 19.53 -11.97
C ILE A 115 -12.62 20.98 -12.30
N GLY A 116 -13.91 21.31 -12.29
CA GLY A 116 -14.38 22.65 -12.65
C GLY A 116 -15.81 22.62 -13.14
N ASP A 117 -16.21 23.70 -13.81
CA ASP A 117 -17.52 23.80 -14.47
C ASP A 117 -17.46 23.24 -15.90
N ASP A 118 -16.30 23.34 -16.55
CA ASP A 118 -16.04 22.88 -17.90
C ASP A 118 -14.55 22.49 -18.10
N LEU A 119 -14.19 22.10 -19.33
CA LEU A 119 -12.82 21.75 -19.72
C LEU A 119 -11.97 22.96 -20.15
N ASN A 120 -12.38 24.18 -19.79
CA ASN A 120 -11.64 25.35 -20.20
C ASN A 120 -10.29 25.44 -19.50
N THR A 121 -9.29 25.85 -20.25
CA THR A 121 -7.97 26.17 -19.73
C THR A 121 -8.00 27.55 -19.08
N ILE A 122 -7.16 27.75 -18.09
CA ILE A 122 -6.93 29.04 -17.44
C ILE A 122 -5.59 29.56 -17.94
N SER A 123 -5.57 30.76 -18.52
CA SER A 123 -4.33 31.44 -18.86
C SER A 123 -3.57 31.80 -17.58
N GLY A 124 -2.42 31.17 -17.38
CA GLY A 124 -1.59 31.40 -16.20
C GLY A 124 -0.81 32.70 -16.29
N THR A 125 -0.18 33.07 -15.17
CA THR A 125 0.70 34.26 -15.10
C THR A 125 1.93 34.16 -16.01
N ASP A 126 2.28 32.95 -16.47
CA ASP A 126 3.36 32.64 -17.39
C ASP A 126 2.91 32.57 -18.86
N GLY A 127 1.65 32.92 -19.16
CA GLY A 127 1.06 32.85 -20.50
C GLY A 127 0.77 31.44 -20.99
N GLN A 128 0.99 30.40 -20.16
CA GLN A 128 0.69 29.02 -20.50
C GLN A 128 -0.76 28.68 -20.14
N GLU A 129 -1.27 27.60 -20.72
CA GLU A 129 -2.59 27.08 -20.39
C GLU A 129 -2.51 26.11 -19.22
N TRP A 130 -3.39 26.31 -18.24
CA TRP A 130 -3.45 25.51 -17.01
C TRP A 130 -4.82 24.87 -16.84
N MET A 131 -4.85 23.73 -16.17
CA MET A 131 -6.07 23.07 -15.73
C MET A 131 -6.06 22.87 -14.23
N LYS A 132 -7.22 23.02 -13.61
CA LYS A 132 -7.42 22.62 -12.22
C LYS A 132 -7.66 21.11 -12.17
N VAL A 133 -6.85 20.42 -11.37
CA VAL A 133 -6.82 18.96 -11.30
C VAL A 133 -6.96 18.45 -9.88
N SER A 134 -7.47 17.23 -9.73
CA SER A 134 -7.42 16.43 -8.51
C SER A 134 -6.59 15.16 -8.76
N LEU A 135 -5.69 14.87 -7.84
CA LEU A 135 -4.71 13.79 -7.93
C LEU A 135 -5.11 12.63 -7.00
N PRO A 136 -5.84 11.62 -7.50
CA PRO A 136 -6.44 10.56 -6.69
C PRO A 136 -5.40 9.61 -6.06
N MET A 137 -4.19 9.54 -6.62
CA MET A 137 -3.07 8.80 -6.05
C MET A 137 -2.39 9.53 -4.89
N GLN A 138 -2.74 10.79 -4.66
CA GLN A 138 -2.08 11.68 -3.71
C GLN A 138 -3.13 12.24 -2.76
N LEU A 139 -3.41 11.52 -1.68
CA LEU A 139 -4.56 11.84 -0.84
C LEU A 139 -4.37 13.14 -0.04
N THR A 140 -5.47 13.81 0.25
CA THR A 140 -5.59 14.87 1.25
C THR A 140 -6.69 14.50 2.24
N TYR A 141 -6.58 15.00 3.47
CA TYR A 141 -7.51 14.64 4.54
C TYR A 141 -8.24 15.89 5.02
N SER A 142 -9.52 16.00 4.68
CA SER A 142 -10.39 17.08 5.16
C SER A 142 -11.58 16.48 5.90
N ASN A 143 -11.71 16.77 7.20
CA ASN A 143 -12.90 16.46 8.00
C ASN A 143 -13.47 15.05 7.74
N THR A 144 -12.63 14.01 7.84
CA THR A 144 -12.94 12.58 7.60
C THR A 144 -13.12 12.12 6.15
N THR A 145 -13.12 13.04 5.18
CA THR A 145 -13.22 12.69 3.75
C THR A 145 -11.83 12.64 3.12
N GLN A 146 -11.52 11.51 2.49
CA GLN A 146 -10.33 11.39 1.64
C GLN A 146 -10.65 11.90 0.24
N MET A 147 -9.84 12.84 -0.24
CA MET A 147 -9.90 13.38 -1.59
C MET A 147 -8.51 13.34 -2.24
N GLY A 148 -8.44 13.49 -3.56
CA GLY A 148 -7.16 13.71 -4.24
C GLY A 148 -6.62 15.12 -3.97
N THR A 149 -5.30 15.28 -4.00
CA THR A 149 -4.63 16.58 -3.91
C THR A 149 -5.10 17.47 -5.05
N VAL A 150 -5.59 18.66 -4.73
CA VAL A 150 -6.12 19.61 -5.72
C VAL A 150 -5.09 20.70 -6.00
N GLY A 151 -4.88 21.01 -7.27
CA GLY A 151 -4.06 22.14 -7.68
C GLY A 151 -4.16 22.40 -9.18
N TYR A 152 -3.14 23.06 -9.74
CA TYR A 152 -3.09 23.46 -11.13
C TYR A 152 -1.92 22.79 -11.84
N LEU A 153 -2.20 22.24 -13.02
CA LEU A 153 -1.24 21.53 -13.87
C LEU A 153 -1.27 22.14 -15.27
N LYS A 154 -0.14 22.15 -15.96
CA LYS A 154 -0.09 22.65 -17.34
C LYS A 154 -0.88 21.73 -18.27
N ARG A 155 -1.63 22.35 -19.20
CA ARG A 155 -2.40 21.64 -20.22
C ARG A 155 -1.52 20.72 -21.07
N SER A 156 -0.30 21.16 -21.36
CA SER A 156 0.66 20.46 -22.21
C SER A 156 1.26 19.20 -21.58
N ASP A 157 1.11 19.01 -20.27
CA ASP A 157 1.68 17.88 -19.52
C ASP A 157 0.74 16.66 -19.46
N ILE A 158 -0.46 16.76 -20.04
CA ILE A 158 -1.50 15.73 -19.92
C ILE A 158 -2.21 15.42 -21.24
N TYR A 159 -2.76 14.21 -21.28
CA TYR A 159 -3.68 13.75 -22.31
C TYR A 159 -5.06 13.48 -21.70
N ILE A 160 -6.10 14.14 -22.22
CA ILE A 160 -7.48 13.97 -21.73
C ILE A 160 -8.07 12.69 -22.33
N LEU A 161 -8.45 11.74 -21.48
CA LEU A 161 -8.88 10.41 -21.89
C LEU A 161 -10.41 10.31 -22.01
N ASN A 162 -11.15 11.02 -21.17
CA ASN A 162 -12.61 10.97 -21.20
C ASN A 162 -13.20 12.27 -20.63
N THR A 163 -14.32 12.69 -21.20
CA THR A 163 -15.08 13.89 -20.80
C THR A 163 -16.54 13.56 -20.46
N ASP A 164 -16.97 12.30 -20.64
CA ASP A 164 -18.28 11.81 -20.27
C ASP A 164 -18.33 11.57 -18.76
N LYS A 165 -18.97 12.51 -18.05
CA LYS A 165 -19.13 12.46 -16.60
C LYS A 165 -19.74 11.14 -16.11
N THR A 166 -20.68 10.56 -16.85
CA THR A 166 -21.34 9.31 -16.44
C THR A 166 -20.40 8.12 -16.49
N LYS A 167 -19.46 8.12 -17.46
CA LYS A 167 -18.40 7.11 -17.53
C LYS A 167 -17.35 7.31 -16.46
N ILE A 168 -17.01 8.56 -16.15
CA ILE A 168 -15.98 8.89 -15.14
C ILE A 168 -16.45 8.54 -13.72
N THR A 169 -17.72 8.78 -13.40
CA THR A 169 -18.28 8.49 -12.06
C THR A 169 -18.69 7.04 -11.87
N SER A 170 -18.74 6.23 -12.94
CA SER A 170 -18.99 4.79 -12.85
C SER A 170 -17.71 4.04 -12.48
N SER A 171 -17.71 3.37 -11.33
CA SER A 171 -16.56 2.61 -10.82
C SER A 171 -16.11 1.47 -11.75
N SER A 172 -17.03 0.86 -12.50
CA SER A 172 -16.68 -0.20 -13.48
C SER A 172 -15.86 0.34 -14.65
N ASN A 173 -16.15 1.57 -15.09
CA ASN A 173 -15.54 2.17 -16.27
C ASN A 173 -14.23 2.90 -15.92
N LEU A 174 -14.04 3.29 -14.66
CA LEU A 174 -12.84 3.97 -14.21
C LEU A 174 -11.58 3.11 -14.42
N LEU A 175 -11.69 1.79 -14.31
CA LEU A 175 -10.60 0.84 -14.59
C LEU A 175 -10.16 0.83 -16.06
N GLU A 176 -11.11 1.02 -16.96
CA GLU A 176 -10.84 1.07 -18.41
C GLU A 176 -10.21 2.40 -18.81
N ILE A 177 -10.66 3.49 -18.19
CA ILE A 177 -10.20 4.85 -18.51
C ILE A 177 -8.86 5.12 -17.84
N CYS A 178 -8.72 4.76 -16.57
CA CYS A 178 -7.49 4.93 -15.84
C CYS A 178 -7.10 3.66 -15.07
N PRO A 179 -6.27 2.83 -15.69
CA PRO A 179 -5.76 1.61 -15.07
C PRO A 179 -4.98 1.87 -13.78
N THR A 180 -4.21 2.97 -13.69
CA THR A 180 -3.41 3.26 -12.49
C THR A 180 -4.26 3.70 -11.30
N MET A 181 -5.52 4.04 -11.52
CA MET A 181 -6.47 4.44 -10.48
C MET A 181 -7.25 3.27 -9.90
N SER A 182 -7.15 2.08 -10.50
CA SER A 182 -7.82 0.88 -9.99
C SER A 182 -7.64 0.75 -8.50
N ASP A 183 -8.75 0.61 -7.79
CA ASP A 183 -8.75 0.51 -6.34
C ASP A 183 -7.92 -0.71 -5.91
N TYR A 184 -7.15 -0.52 -4.85
CA TYR A 184 -6.41 -1.57 -4.18
C TYR A 184 -7.34 -2.75 -3.80
N SER A 185 -8.60 -2.46 -3.44
CA SER A 185 -9.59 -3.47 -3.09
C SER A 185 -10.01 -4.35 -4.28
N THR A 186 -10.09 -3.80 -5.50
CA THR A 186 -10.36 -4.58 -6.72
C THR A 186 -9.13 -5.35 -7.18
N LEU A 187 -7.92 -4.85 -6.90
CA LEU A 187 -6.67 -5.59 -7.17
C LEU A 187 -6.44 -6.76 -6.21
N ILE A 188 -6.92 -6.70 -4.96
CA ILE A 188 -6.83 -7.81 -4.00
C ILE A 188 -7.87 -8.90 -4.28
N THR A 189 -9.08 -8.52 -4.69
CA THR A 189 -10.18 -9.49 -4.89
C THR A 189 -10.03 -10.31 -6.17
N VAL A 190 -9.27 -9.82 -7.15
CA VAL A 190 -8.89 -10.60 -8.34
C VAL A 190 -7.63 -11.41 -8.01
N ALA A 191 -7.80 -12.45 -7.20
CA ALA A 191 -6.77 -13.45 -6.89
C ALA A 191 -6.33 -14.29 -8.13
N ASP A 192 -6.94 -14.08 -9.30
CA ASP A 192 -6.51 -14.67 -10.57
C ASP A 192 -5.40 -13.82 -11.23
N GLY A 193 -4.20 -13.90 -10.64
CA GLY A 193 -2.91 -14.03 -11.34
C GLY A 193 -2.45 -13.00 -12.38
N ALA A 194 -3.11 -11.86 -12.55
CA ALA A 194 -2.72 -10.88 -13.57
C ALA A 194 -2.94 -9.44 -13.11
N SER A 195 -2.24 -9.00 -12.06
CA SER A 195 -2.09 -7.56 -11.87
C SER A 195 -1.38 -7.01 -13.11
N LYS A 196 -2.14 -6.40 -14.04
CA LYS A 196 -1.60 -5.74 -15.23
C LYS A 196 -0.85 -4.46 -14.87
N LEU A 197 -0.45 -4.25 -13.62
CA LEU A 197 0.27 -3.07 -13.16
C LEU A 197 1.64 -3.48 -12.61
N ILE A 198 2.64 -2.71 -13.00
CA ILE A 198 3.98 -2.76 -12.41
C ILE A 198 4.33 -1.42 -11.81
N ILE A 199 5.24 -1.45 -10.84
CA ILE A 199 5.79 -0.29 -10.19
C ILE A 199 7.29 -0.26 -10.48
N VAL A 200 7.80 0.89 -10.91
CA VAL A 200 9.23 1.13 -11.04
C VAL A 200 9.84 1.22 -9.64
N LYS A 201 10.78 0.31 -9.32
CA LYS A 201 11.43 0.24 -8.00
C LYS A 201 12.87 0.77 -8.01
N SER A 202 13.47 0.93 -9.19
CA SER A 202 14.74 1.63 -9.33
C SER A 202 14.55 3.14 -9.12
N LYS A 203 15.63 3.83 -8.73
CA LYS A 203 15.66 5.30 -8.58
C LYS A 203 15.18 5.99 -9.85
N SER A 204 15.71 5.59 -11.00
CA SER A 204 15.15 5.90 -12.30
C SER A 204 15.35 4.73 -13.25
N SER A 205 14.54 4.70 -14.31
CA SER A 205 14.53 3.65 -15.33
C SER A 205 14.19 4.23 -16.69
N GLN A 206 14.59 3.55 -17.76
CA GLN A 206 14.33 3.99 -19.12
C GLN A 206 13.25 3.14 -19.78
N LEU A 207 12.34 3.80 -20.49
CA LEU A 207 11.38 3.17 -21.38
C LEU A 207 11.95 3.15 -22.80
N PHE A 208 11.89 1.99 -23.45
CA PHE A 208 12.45 1.78 -24.79
C PHE A 208 11.36 1.43 -25.81
N LYS A 209 11.60 1.77 -27.08
CA LYS A 209 10.76 1.40 -28.24
C LYS A 209 10.82 -0.08 -28.57
N LYS A 210 11.89 -0.76 -28.17
CA LYS A 210 12.17 -2.18 -28.44
C LYS A 210 12.94 -2.79 -27.27
N LYS A 211 12.95 -4.12 -27.19
CA LYS A 211 13.79 -4.86 -26.24
C LYS A 211 15.26 -4.73 -26.62
N CYS A 212 16.13 -4.53 -25.63
CA CYS A 212 17.57 -4.42 -25.82
C CYS A 212 18.22 -5.77 -25.49
N ASN A 213 18.26 -6.69 -26.44
CA ASN A 213 18.97 -7.95 -26.26
C ASN A 213 20.42 -7.79 -26.74
N ASP A 214 21.37 -8.03 -25.83
CA ASP A 214 22.81 -7.79 -26.04
C ASP A 214 23.46 -8.67 -27.11
N GLN A 215 22.78 -9.72 -27.58
CA GLN A 215 23.46 -10.79 -28.35
C GLN A 215 23.19 -10.81 -29.86
N THR A 216 22.12 -10.17 -30.37
CA THR A 216 21.75 -10.33 -31.80
C THR A 216 21.46 -9.04 -32.56
N ASN A 217 21.12 -7.92 -31.88
CA ASN A 217 20.57 -6.73 -32.55
C ASN A 217 21.24 -5.38 -32.16
N GLY A 218 22.50 -5.41 -31.70
CA GLY A 218 23.29 -4.17 -31.53
C GLY A 218 22.94 -3.30 -30.32
N GLY A 219 22.33 -3.87 -29.28
CA GLY A 219 21.94 -3.14 -28.07
C GLY A 219 20.89 -2.04 -28.31
N CYS A 220 20.52 -1.31 -27.27
CA CYS A 220 19.73 -0.09 -27.42
C CYS A 220 20.62 1.14 -27.50
N THR A 221 20.19 2.08 -28.34
CA THR A 221 20.83 3.38 -28.49
C THR A 221 20.00 4.47 -27.82
N LYS A 222 20.55 5.68 -27.67
CA LYS A 222 19.80 6.82 -27.12
C LYS A 222 18.53 7.14 -27.90
N SER A 223 18.45 6.83 -29.20
CA SER A 223 17.26 7.08 -30.03
C SER A 223 16.15 6.05 -29.81
N ASP A 224 16.46 4.92 -29.17
CA ASP A 224 15.48 3.90 -28.78
C ASP A 224 14.78 4.27 -27.46
N ILE A 225 15.34 5.20 -26.67
CA ILE A 225 14.72 5.69 -25.43
C ILE A 225 13.50 6.55 -25.77
N ILE A 226 12.37 6.24 -25.15
CA ILE A 226 11.12 6.98 -25.22
C ILE A 226 11.08 8.05 -24.12
N SER A 227 11.32 7.63 -22.88
CA SER A 227 11.24 8.48 -21.69
C SER A 227 12.03 7.87 -20.55
N GLU A 228 12.42 8.71 -19.59
CA GLU A 228 12.89 8.28 -18.28
C GLU A 228 11.72 8.31 -17.31
N VAL A 229 11.57 7.25 -16.51
CA VAL A 229 10.56 7.11 -15.48
C VAL A 229 11.21 7.02 -14.11
N SER A 230 10.51 7.47 -13.09
CA SER A 230 11.05 7.58 -11.73
C SER A 230 10.55 6.48 -10.82
N PHE A 231 11.24 6.29 -9.70
CA PHE A 231 10.78 5.48 -8.59
C PHE A 231 9.31 5.75 -8.24
N GLY A 232 8.49 4.71 -8.21
CA GLY A 232 7.05 4.80 -7.91
C GLY A 232 6.16 5.05 -9.12
N THR A 233 6.70 5.22 -10.33
CA THR A 233 5.89 5.24 -11.56
C THR A 233 5.15 3.90 -11.73
N ILE A 234 3.83 3.98 -11.94
CA ILE A 234 2.95 2.83 -12.17
C ILE A 234 2.68 2.72 -13.66
N LEU A 235 2.90 1.54 -14.25
CA LEU A 235 2.69 1.28 -15.68
C LEU A 235 1.79 0.07 -15.89
N LYS A 236 1.02 0.08 -16.98
CA LYS A 236 0.17 -1.05 -17.36
C LYS A 236 0.96 -2.05 -18.19
N ARG A 237 1.12 -3.29 -17.72
CA ARG A 237 1.68 -4.43 -18.49
C ARG A 237 0.77 -4.84 -19.63
N GLN A 238 1.38 -5.29 -20.72
CA GLN A 238 0.67 -5.88 -21.86
C GLN A 238 0.28 -7.33 -21.61
N SER A 239 1.20 -8.13 -21.06
CA SER A 239 0.99 -9.55 -20.72
C SER A 239 1.30 -9.81 -19.24
N SER A 240 0.62 -10.81 -18.67
CA SER A 240 0.87 -11.31 -17.31
C SER A 240 2.11 -12.19 -17.22
N GLU A 241 2.50 -12.83 -18.33
CA GLU A 241 3.65 -13.76 -18.35
C GLU A 241 4.97 -13.00 -18.15
N SER A 242 5.78 -13.47 -17.20
CA SER A 242 7.18 -13.06 -17.07
C SER A 242 7.91 -13.45 -18.35
N SER A 243 8.58 -12.49 -18.96
CA SER A 243 9.39 -12.75 -20.13
C SER A 243 10.74 -13.33 -19.72
N ASN A 244 11.14 -14.48 -20.26
CA ASN A 244 12.47 -15.04 -19.98
C ASN A 244 13.64 -14.18 -20.50
N ASP A 245 13.35 -13.09 -21.23
CA ASP A 245 14.35 -12.15 -21.75
C ASP A 245 14.60 -10.95 -20.82
N GLY A 246 13.97 -10.88 -19.65
CA GLY A 246 14.17 -9.81 -18.68
C GLY A 246 13.57 -8.46 -19.07
N TRP A 247 12.63 -8.44 -20.03
CA TRP A 247 11.97 -7.21 -20.52
C TRP A 247 10.46 -7.25 -20.37
N VAL A 248 9.92 -6.33 -19.58
CA VAL A 248 8.47 -6.18 -19.42
C VAL A 248 7.93 -5.24 -20.50
N ALA A 249 6.97 -5.72 -21.29
CA ALA A 249 6.21 -4.90 -22.21
C ALA A 249 5.09 -4.16 -21.47
N VAL A 250 5.00 -2.85 -21.68
CA VAL A 250 4.01 -1.95 -21.07
C VAL A 250 3.26 -1.13 -22.11
N PHE A 251 2.07 -0.67 -21.76
CA PHE A 251 1.31 0.32 -22.48
C PHE A 251 1.58 1.71 -21.90
N ILE A 252 1.84 2.66 -22.80
CA ILE A 252 2.01 4.07 -22.46
C ILE A 252 1.18 4.95 -23.39
N ILE A 253 0.86 6.16 -22.95
CA ILE A 253 0.24 7.22 -23.75
C ILE A 253 1.23 8.38 -23.85
N ARG A 254 1.40 8.93 -25.05
CA ARG A 254 2.33 10.03 -25.33
C ARG A 254 1.62 11.24 -25.93
N GLY A 255 2.34 12.37 -25.90
CA GLY A 255 1.86 13.64 -26.45
C GLY A 255 0.88 14.34 -25.52
N ASN A 256 0.27 15.39 -26.04
CA ASN A 256 -0.80 16.14 -25.38
C ASN A 256 -2.00 16.18 -26.33
N GLY A 257 -3.19 16.21 -25.76
CA GLY A 257 -4.41 16.17 -26.57
C GLY A 257 -5.63 15.76 -25.78
N SER A 258 -6.68 15.43 -26.52
CA SER A 258 -7.94 14.92 -25.99
C SER A 258 -8.40 13.79 -26.89
N LEU A 259 -8.85 12.68 -26.28
CA LEU A 259 -9.44 11.56 -27.00
C LEU A 259 -10.68 12.05 -27.74
N SER A 260 -10.70 11.91 -29.07
CA SER A 260 -11.90 12.23 -29.85
C SER A 260 -13.00 11.21 -29.56
N SER A 261 -14.27 11.57 -29.80
CA SER A 261 -15.40 10.65 -29.64
C SER A 261 -15.33 9.40 -30.54
N SER A 262 -14.48 9.43 -31.57
CA SER A 262 -14.23 8.31 -32.51
C SER A 262 -13.04 7.42 -32.12
N GLN A 263 -12.21 7.83 -31.17
CA GLN A 263 -11.04 7.07 -30.74
C GLN A 263 -11.36 6.23 -29.49
N SER A 264 -10.78 5.04 -29.41
CA SER A 264 -10.80 4.23 -28.18
C SER A 264 -9.53 4.45 -27.38
N TYR A 265 -9.58 4.21 -26.07
CA TYR A 265 -8.41 4.25 -25.20
C TYR A 265 -7.27 3.35 -25.72
N ASP A 266 -7.61 2.16 -26.23
CA ASP A 266 -6.63 1.22 -26.78
C ASP A 266 -5.95 1.74 -28.05
N SER A 267 -6.61 2.60 -28.84
CA SER A 267 -6.00 3.21 -30.03
C SER A 267 -4.90 4.23 -29.71
N LEU A 268 -4.83 4.72 -28.47
CA LEU A 268 -3.79 5.65 -28.00
C LEU A 268 -2.58 4.95 -27.39
N GLN A 269 -2.69 3.66 -27.07
CA GLN A 269 -1.64 2.94 -26.36
C GLN A 269 -0.47 2.65 -27.31
N GLU A 270 0.70 3.15 -26.96
CA GLU A 270 1.97 2.74 -27.56
C GLU A 270 2.60 1.63 -26.72
N SER A 271 3.30 0.72 -27.39
CA SER A 271 4.11 -0.30 -26.72
C SER A 271 5.45 0.29 -26.30
N ALA A 272 5.84 0.04 -25.07
CA ALA A 272 7.18 0.34 -24.56
C ALA A 272 7.73 -0.85 -23.77
N TYR A 273 9.05 -0.86 -23.56
CA TYR A 273 9.75 -1.91 -22.86
C TYR A 273 10.57 -1.33 -21.71
N ILE A 274 10.55 -2.00 -20.57
CA ILE A 274 11.34 -1.67 -19.38
C ILE A 274 12.02 -2.93 -18.86
N ASN A 275 13.19 -2.78 -18.25
CA ASN A 275 13.92 -3.91 -17.70
C ASN A 275 13.17 -4.46 -16.47
N GLU A 276 12.91 -5.77 -16.47
CA GLU A 276 12.17 -6.45 -15.40
C GLU A 276 12.82 -6.28 -14.03
N SER A 277 14.16 -6.29 -13.98
CA SER A 277 14.93 -6.10 -12.74
C SER A 277 14.70 -4.75 -12.07
N GLU A 278 14.26 -3.74 -12.83
CA GLU A 278 13.97 -2.38 -12.34
C GLU A 278 12.53 -2.18 -11.89
N THR A 279 11.71 -3.21 -12.05
CA THR A 279 10.28 -3.18 -11.74
C THR A 279 9.93 -4.22 -10.69
N LYS A 280 8.73 -4.09 -10.13
CA LYS A 280 8.07 -5.12 -9.36
C LYS A 280 6.59 -5.15 -9.73
N THR A 281 5.96 -6.30 -9.61
CA THR A 281 4.52 -6.39 -9.83
C THR A 281 3.77 -5.76 -8.66
N PHE A 282 2.57 -5.27 -8.92
CA PHE A 282 1.70 -4.77 -7.86
C PHE A 282 1.36 -5.90 -6.86
N GLU A 283 1.20 -7.14 -7.36
CA GLU A 283 1.00 -8.33 -6.54
C GLU A 283 2.18 -8.62 -5.59
N GLU A 284 3.44 -8.51 -6.04
CA GLU A 284 4.62 -8.67 -5.17
C GLU A 284 4.64 -7.64 -4.02
N SER A 285 4.23 -6.40 -4.30
CA SER A 285 4.05 -5.37 -3.27
C SER A 285 2.90 -5.68 -2.32
N ILE A 286 1.76 -6.20 -2.82
CA ILE A 286 0.63 -6.63 -1.98
C ILE A 286 1.04 -7.79 -1.07
N ARG A 287 1.71 -8.80 -1.61
CA ARG A 287 2.20 -9.95 -0.83
C ARG A 287 3.17 -9.48 0.26
N SER A 288 4.00 -8.48 -0.05
CA SER A 288 4.85 -7.82 0.93
C SER A 288 4.01 -7.13 2.01
N LEU A 289 2.92 -6.43 1.66
CA LEU A 289 1.97 -5.90 2.64
C LEU A 289 1.39 -7.02 3.52
N ILE A 290 0.87 -8.11 2.95
CA ILE A 290 0.26 -9.22 3.71
C ILE A 290 1.27 -9.86 4.67
N SER A 291 2.52 -10.04 4.22
CA SER A 291 3.61 -10.53 5.07
C SER A 291 3.98 -9.56 6.20
N VAL A 292 3.65 -8.27 6.05
CA VAL A 292 3.90 -7.18 7.01
C VAL A 292 2.64 -6.80 7.80
N THR A 293 1.44 -7.22 7.41
CA THR A 293 0.20 -7.03 8.19
C THR A 293 0.30 -7.76 9.54
N LEU A 294 1.06 -8.85 9.59
CA LEU A 294 1.74 -9.27 10.81
C LEU A 294 2.96 -8.37 10.95
N ARG A 295 2.85 -7.26 11.72
CA ARG A 295 3.97 -6.33 11.90
C ARG A 295 5.27 -7.13 12.08
N PRO A 296 6.34 -6.84 11.31
CA PRO A 296 7.63 -7.47 11.54
C PRO A 296 7.97 -7.31 13.02
N LEU A 297 8.67 -8.26 13.65
CA LEU A 297 8.97 -8.14 15.09
C LEU A 297 9.61 -6.76 15.36
N ALA A 298 9.27 -6.15 16.51
CA ALA A 298 9.73 -4.82 16.94
C ALA A 298 11.24 -4.58 16.81
N ASP A 299 11.99 -5.69 16.72
CA ASP A 299 13.43 -5.78 16.55
C ASP A 299 13.81 -6.75 15.42
N ALA A 300 13.27 -6.57 14.20
CA ALA A 300 13.82 -7.27 13.05
C ALA A 300 15.33 -6.97 13.00
N SER A 301 16.13 -8.01 13.26
CA SER A 301 17.55 -7.83 13.59
C SER A 301 18.36 -7.29 12.44
N ASP A 302 17.83 -7.28 11.22
CA ASP A 302 18.49 -6.68 10.07
C ASP A 302 17.54 -5.77 9.30
N TRP A 303 17.69 -4.47 9.52
CA TRP A 303 16.92 -3.45 8.84
C TRP A 303 17.11 -3.46 7.32
N THR A 304 18.24 -3.97 6.81
CA THR A 304 18.53 -4.01 5.38
C THR A 304 17.68 -5.01 4.62
N LEU A 305 16.97 -5.91 5.30
CA LEU A 305 16.07 -6.88 4.68
C LEU A 305 14.67 -6.30 4.41
N HIS A 306 14.35 -5.14 4.98
CA HIS A 306 13.03 -4.57 4.89
C HIS A 306 12.86 -3.67 3.65
N ALA A 307 11.76 -3.81 2.92
CA ALA A 307 11.54 -3.13 1.64
C ALA A 307 11.65 -1.61 1.72
N ILE A 308 11.04 -0.98 2.74
CA ILE A 308 11.16 0.48 2.97
C ILE A 308 12.62 0.90 3.10
N SER A 309 13.41 0.11 3.81
CA SER A 309 14.80 0.41 4.12
C SER A 309 15.71 0.23 2.92
N GLN A 310 15.50 -0.83 2.14
CA GLN A 310 16.17 -1.06 0.87
C GLN A 310 15.89 0.07 -0.12
N PHE A 311 14.61 0.38 -0.33
CA PHE A 311 14.23 1.45 -1.25
C PHE A 311 14.70 2.81 -0.75
N GLY A 312 14.52 3.13 0.53
CA GLY A 312 14.98 4.39 1.11
C GLY A 312 16.48 4.58 1.01
N SER A 313 17.26 3.51 1.21
CA SER A 313 18.72 3.53 1.06
C SER A 313 19.13 3.79 -0.39
N SER A 314 18.42 3.21 -1.37
CA SER A 314 18.67 3.46 -2.78
C SER A 314 18.35 4.90 -3.24
N MET A 315 17.61 5.67 -2.42
CA MET A 315 17.30 7.07 -2.68
C MET A 315 18.29 8.05 -2.04
N ILE A 316 19.22 7.59 -1.20
CA ILE A 316 20.23 8.44 -0.56
C ILE A 316 20.98 9.27 -1.62
N GLY A 317 21.23 10.54 -1.29
CA GLY A 317 21.83 11.51 -2.21
C GLY A 317 20.89 12.03 -3.28
N GLY A 318 19.62 11.61 -3.30
CA GLY A 318 18.57 12.29 -4.08
C GLY A 318 18.43 13.75 -3.64
N LYS A 319 18.19 14.66 -4.59
CA LYS A 319 18.00 16.09 -4.32
C LYS A 319 16.70 16.32 -3.55
N TYR A 320 16.72 17.32 -2.68
CA TYR A 320 15.50 17.83 -2.09
C TYR A 320 14.82 18.82 -3.02
N LEU A 321 13.50 18.75 -3.09
CA LEU A 321 12.70 19.65 -3.88
C LEU A 321 11.34 19.84 -3.22
N LYS A 322 10.98 21.08 -2.86
CA LYS A 322 9.65 21.40 -2.34
C LYS A 322 8.57 21.01 -3.36
N GLY A 323 7.58 20.23 -2.93
CA GLY A 323 6.56 19.66 -3.81
C GLY A 323 7.05 18.44 -4.61
N GLY A 324 8.33 18.06 -4.50
CA GLY A 324 8.95 17.00 -5.27
C GLY A 324 8.50 15.59 -4.88
N ARG A 325 8.35 14.74 -5.90
CA ARG A 325 7.91 13.33 -5.79
C ARG A 325 8.58 12.43 -6.83
N THR A 326 9.69 12.84 -7.42
CA THR A 326 10.33 12.04 -8.47
C THR A 326 11.84 12.07 -8.32
N SER A 327 12.48 10.93 -8.58
CA SER A 327 13.91 10.85 -8.85
C SER A 327 14.09 10.55 -10.33
N MET A 328 14.61 11.51 -11.10
CA MET A 328 15.21 11.21 -12.39
C MET A 328 16.67 11.58 -12.36
N ASN A 329 17.41 11.15 -13.38
CA ASN A 329 18.82 11.42 -13.48
C ASN A 329 19.08 12.93 -13.33
N VAL A 330 19.95 13.23 -12.36
CA VAL A 330 20.33 14.56 -11.91
C VAL A 330 20.99 15.38 -13.02
N ASP A 331 21.57 14.69 -14.01
CA ASP A 331 22.22 15.29 -15.17
C ASP A 331 21.23 15.98 -16.12
N TYR A 332 19.94 15.62 -16.05
CA TYR A 332 18.97 16.06 -17.04
C TYR A 332 18.04 17.20 -16.59
N MET A 333 17.75 17.40 -15.30
CA MET A 333 16.88 18.52 -14.88
C MET A 333 17.11 19.02 -13.44
N GLU A 334 17.11 20.35 -13.25
CA GLU A 334 16.98 21.04 -11.94
C GLU A 334 15.60 20.82 -11.27
N SER A 335 14.75 20.00 -11.88
CA SER A 335 13.33 19.90 -11.58
C SER A 335 12.92 18.51 -11.09
N THR A 336 13.85 17.74 -10.51
CA THR A 336 13.51 16.45 -9.85
C THR A 336 14.09 16.43 -8.44
N GLY A 337 13.42 15.68 -7.57
CA GLY A 337 13.76 15.58 -6.16
C GLY A 337 12.54 15.22 -5.33
N PHE A 338 12.76 15.11 -4.03
CA PHE A 338 11.72 14.77 -3.07
C PHE A 338 11.63 15.81 -1.98
N ASP A 339 10.42 16.12 -1.53
CA ASP A 339 10.24 16.68 -0.19
C ASP A 339 10.03 15.55 0.83
N ALA A 340 9.99 15.91 2.13
CA ALA A 340 9.84 14.96 3.22
C ALA A 340 8.57 14.10 3.09
N ALA A 341 7.44 14.69 2.70
CA ALA A 341 6.21 13.92 2.54
C ALA A 341 6.21 13.08 1.25
N GLY A 342 6.82 13.58 0.17
CA GLY A 342 6.91 12.93 -1.12
C GLY A 342 7.71 11.64 -1.06
N ILE A 343 8.86 11.63 -0.38
CA ILE A 343 9.63 10.40 -0.20
C ILE A 343 8.88 9.39 0.67
N VAL A 344 8.26 9.81 1.77
CA VAL A 344 7.48 8.92 2.65
C VAL A 344 6.34 8.26 1.87
N GLN A 345 5.58 9.05 1.11
CA GLN A 345 4.48 8.54 0.31
C GLN A 345 4.93 7.47 -0.68
N LEU A 346 6.07 7.69 -1.36
CA LEU A 346 6.57 6.74 -2.34
C LEU A 346 7.15 5.49 -1.72
N LEU A 347 7.82 5.60 -0.57
CA LEU A 347 8.29 4.42 0.16
C LEU A 347 7.10 3.52 0.55
N TYR A 348 5.98 4.10 0.99
CA TYR A 348 4.76 3.33 1.27
C TYR A 348 4.11 2.76 0.01
N LEU A 349 4.06 3.52 -1.07
CA LEU A 349 3.49 3.07 -2.35
C LEU A 349 4.30 1.90 -2.94
N VAL A 350 5.62 2.02 -3.03
CA VAL A 350 6.44 0.98 -3.68
C VAL A 350 6.65 -0.24 -2.78
N SER A 351 6.75 -0.05 -1.45
CA SER A 351 6.95 -1.16 -0.53
C SER A 351 5.68 -1.99 -0.37
N TYR A 352 4.52 -1.34 -0.26
CA TYR A 352 3.27 -1.96 0.19
C TYR A 352 2.05 -1.69 -0.68
N CYS A 353 2.22 -0.97 -1.79
CA CYS A 353 1.09 -0.45 -2.56
C CYS A 353 0.11 0.38 -1.73
N LYS A 354 0.58 0.98 -0.62
CA LYS A 354 -0.26 1.75 0.29
C LYS A 354 -0.24 3.22 -0.09
N ARG A 355 -1.40 3.76 -0.45
CA ARG A 355 -1.59 5.20 -0.65
C ARG A 355 -1.71 5.86 0.71
N ILE A 356 -0.87 6.87 0.94
CA ILE A 356 -0.98 7.75 2.11
C ILE A 356 -1.11 9.20 1.63
N PRO A 357 -1.53 10.13 2.49
CA PRO A 357 -1.68 11.52 2.11
C PRO A 357 -0.39 12.18 1.61
N ARG A 358 -0.53 13.26 0.84
CA ARG A 358 0.58 13.95 0.18
C ARG A 358 1.27 14.98 1.06
N THR A 359 0.54 15.63 1.97
CA THR A 359 1.08 16.71 2.82
C THR A 359 1.48 16.17 4.19
N MET A 360 2.51 16.75 4.81
CA MET A 360 2.97 16.30 6.14
C MET A 360 1.87 16.40 7.20
N THR A 361 1.05 17.45 7.14
CA THR A 361 -0.09 17.65 8.04
C THR A 361 -1.14 16.55 7.86
N ASP A 362 -1.49 16.21 6.62
CA ASP A 362 -2.47 15.15 6.36
C ASP A 362 -1.90 13.77 6.71
N ILE A 363 -0.60 13.55 6.48
CA ILE A 363 0.09 12.33 6.91
C ILE A 363 0.00 12.18 8.43
N PHE A 364 0.29 13.26 9.17
CA PHE A 364 0.19 13.26 10.63
C PHE A 364 -1.24 12.99 11.12
N ASN A 365 -2.24 13.63 10.50
CA ASN A 365 -3.64 13.52 10.92
C ASN A 365 -4.25 12.16 10.59
N ALA A 366 -3.80 11.50 9.53
CA ALA A 366 -4.31 10.19 9.11
C ALA A 366 -3.52 9.00 9.67
N ALA A 367 -2.33 9.22 10.22
CA ALA A 367 -1.56 8.17 10.90
C ALA A 367 -2.20 7.80 12.24
N ASP A 368 -2.11 6.52 12.63
CA ASP A 368 -2.48 6.08 13.97
C ASP A 368 -1.40 6.54 14.96
N THR A 369 -1.67 7.64 15.68
CA THR A 369 -0.72 8.23 16.63
C THR A 369 -0.80 7.62 18.04
N GLU A 370 -1.64 6.61 18.23
CA GLU A 370 -1.82 5.89 19.49
C GLU A 370 -1.00 4.60 19.56
N ILE A 371 -0.13 4.38 18.58
CA ILE A 371 0.80 3.24 18.63
C ILE A 371 1.74 3.36 19.82
N SER A 372 1.90 2.25 20.54
CA SER A 372 2.86 2.15 21.63
C SER A 372 4.28 2.29 21.09
N ILE A 373 5.13 3.05 21.79
CA ILE A 373 6.53 3.22 21.39
C ILE A 373 7.31 1.90 21.44
N ASN A 374 6.90 0.97 22.31
CA ASN A 374 7.47 -0.37 22.36
C ASN A 374 7.11 -1.22 21.15
N GLY A 375 6.04 -0.85 20.43
CA GLY A 375 5.60 -1.44 19.17
C GLY A 375 5.97 -0.57 17.98
N PHE A 376 7.10 0.14 18.02
CA PHE A 376 7.57 0.98 16.92
C PHE A 376 8.46 0.17 15.95
N HIS A 377 8.07 0.11 14.68
CA HIS A 377 8.57 -0.80 13.65
C HIS A 377 9.07 -0.08 12.41
N VAL A 378 9.89 -0.77 11.61
CA VAL A 378 10.34 -0.23 10.32
C VAL A 378 9.14 0.22 9.48
N GLY A 379 9.22 1.45 8.98
CA GLY A 379 8.15 2.12 8.27
C GLY A 379 7.32 3.08 9.12
N ASP A 380 7.29 2.92 10.44
CA ASP A 380 6.62 3.88 11.32
C ASP A 380 7.23 5.28 11.17
N LEU A 381 6.41 6.28 11.42
CA LEU A 381 6.72 7.66 11.12
C LEU A 381 7.07 8.43 12.38
N ILE A 382 8.10 9.26 12.27
CA ILE A 382 8.49 10.23 13.30
C ILE A 382 8.20 11.63 12.73
N PHE A 383 7.45 12.42 13.47
CA PHE A 383 7.06 13.77 13.10
C PHE A 383 7.74 14.79 14.00
N LEU A 384 8.19 15.89 13.38
CA LEU A 384 8.64 17.07 14.11
C LEU A 384 7.61 18.17 13.95
N LYS A 385 7.20 18.76 15.07
CA LYS A 385 6.32 19.92 15.10
C LYS A 385 7.04 21.13 15.68
N SER A 386 6.94 22.26 14.98
CA SER A 386 7.27 23.57 15.55
C SER A 386 5.96 24.27 15.84
N ASN A 387 5.71 24.58 17.11
CA ASN A 387 4.40 25.02 17.59
C ASN A 387 3.30 24.02 17.19
N THR A 388 2.28 24.48 16.45
CA THR A 388 1.15 23.66 16.01
C THR A 388 1.35 23.01 14.65
N ILE A 389 2.42 23.37 13.92
CA ILE A 389 2.65 22.99 12.52
C ILE A 389 3.62 21.80 12.44
N VAL A 390 3.26 20.78 11.66
CA VAL A 390 4.17 19.68 11.31
C VAL A 390 5.19 20.19 10.30
N THR A 391 6.45 20.27 10.70
CA THR A 391 7.54 20.82 9.89
C THR A 391 8.33 19.75 9.17
N ASN A 392 8.29 18.51 9.65
CA ASN A 392 9.02 17.40 9.03
C ASN A 392 8.40 16.04 9.37
N VAL A 393 8.68 15.05 8.52
CA VAL A 393 8.32 13.65 8.69
C VAL A 393 9.48 12.76 8.25
N MET A 394 9.78 11.75 9.06
CA MET A 394 10.87 10.79 8.86
C MET A 394 10.30 9.37 8.90
N VAL A 395 10.93 8.45 8.17
CA VAL A 395 10.57 7.03 8.22
C VAL A 395 11.59 6.29 9.07
N TYR A 396 11.13 5.53 10.05
CA TYR A 396 12.01 4.63 10.79
C TYR A 396 12.49 3.50 9.89
N ALA A 397 13.81 3.42 9.69
CA ALA A 397 14.42 2.44 8.81
C ALA A 397 14.77 1.14 9.55
N GLY A 398 14.80 1.13 10.88
CA GLY A 398 15.10 -0.04 11.70
C GLY A 398 16.42 0.07 12.44
N LYS A 399 16.95 -1.08 12.86
CA LYS A 399 18.15 -1.20 13.69
C LYS A 399 19.24 -2.01 13.00
N GLU A 400 20.49 -1.61 13.21
CA GLU A 400 21.66 -2.38 12.75
C GLU A 400 21.73 -3.77 13.39
N ALA A 401 22.06 -4.78 12.59
CA ALA A 401 22.29 -6.15 13.06
C ALA A 401 23.54 -6.29 13.91
N SER A 402 24.56 -5.46 13.61
CA SER A 402 25.79 -5.44 14.38
C SER A 402 25.50 -4.92 15.79
N GLY A 403 26.07 -5.53 16.83
CA GLY A 403 25.71 -5.30 18.24
C GLY A 403 25.89 -3.88 18.79
N ASN A 404 26.22 -2.89 17.96
CA ASN A 404 26.17 -1.46 18.32
C ASN A 404 24.73 -0.95 18.49
N GLY A 405 23.74 -1.64 17.89
CA GLY A 405 22.32 -1.38 18.07
C GLY A 405 21.86 -0.01 17.60
N ASN A 406 22.57 0.61 16.65
CA ASN A 406 22.18 1.89 16.09
C ASN A 406 20.84 1.79 15.38
N GLU A 407 20.00 2.79 15.59
CA GLU A 407 18.69 2.90 14.97
C GLU A 407 18.72 3.98 13.91
N PHE A 408 18.14 3.70 12.75
CA PHE A 408 18.23 4.54 11.56
C PHE A 408 16.88 5.11 11.16
N ILE A 409 16.93 6.30 10.56
CA ILE A 409 15.79 6.98 9.98
C ILE A 409 16.14 7.50 8.59
N ILE A 410 15.15 7.50 7.70
CA ILE A 410 15.22 8.10 6.37
C ILE A 410 14.51 9.44 6.41
N GLU A 411 15.18 10.48 5.94
CA GLU A 411 14.67 11.85 5.92
C GLU A 411 15.06 12.54 4.62
N ALA A 412 14.21 13.41 4.10
CA ALA A 412 14.56 14.38 3.08
C ALA A 412 14.72 15.77 3.73
N THR A 413 15.93 16.31 3.65
CA THR A 413 16.29 17.66 4.13
C THR A 413 16.73 18.51 2.94
N GLU A 414 16.89 19.82 3.08
CA GLU A 414 17.37 20.67 1.96
C GLU A 414 18.70 20.21 1.34
N SER A 415 19.53 19.48 2.10
CA SER A 415 20.75 18.83 1.63
C SER A 415 20.56 17.50 0.88
N GLY A 416 19.32 17.04 0.72
CA GLY A 416 18.95 15.81 0.02
C GLY A 416 18.37 14.72 0.92
N ILE A 417 18.17 13.54 0.35
CA ILE A 417 17.75 12.33 1.09
C ILE A 417 18.93 11.74 1.82
N ARG A 418 18.75 11.46 3.11
CA ARG A 418 19.79 10.94 4.01
C ARG A 418 19.24 9.78 4.82
N LEU A 419 20.13 8.83 5.11
CA LEU A 419 19.98 7.86 6.18
C LEU A 419 20.82 8.35 7.35
N MET A 420 20.20 8.54 8.51
CA MET A 420 20.85 9.06 9.70
C MET A 420 20.51 8.20 10.90
N THR A 421 21.38 8.19 11.92
CA THR A 421 21.02 7.56 13.18
C THR A 421 20.03 8.45 13.94
N VAL A 422 19.17 7.82 14.75
CA VAL A 422 18.26 8.51 15.68
C VAL A 422 19.05 9.41 16.62
N LYS A 423 20.24 8.97 17.04
CA LYS A 423 21.15 9.73 17.89
C LYS A 423 21.66 10.98 17.21
N ASP A 424 22.18 10.88 16.00
CA ASP A 424 22.73 12.03 15.29
C ASP A 424 21.64 13.04 14.93
N ARG A 425 20.44 12.55 14.59
CA ARG A 425 19.36 13.42 14.13
C ARG A 425 18.49 14.00 15.24
N LEU A 426 18.24 13.26 16.32
CA LEU A 426 17.29 13.65 17.38
C LEU A 426 17.96 13.82 18.74
N GLY A 427 19.23 13.40 18.90
CA GLY A 427 19.93 13.42 20.17
C GLY A 427 19.49 12.30 21.14
N LEU A 428 18.77 11.29 20.66
CA LEU A 428 18.23 10.18 21.46
C LEU A 428 19.00 8.90 21.19
N SER A 429 19.23 8.07 22.21
CA SER A 429 19.98 6.81 22.01
C SER A 429 19.15 5.77 21.25
N SER A 430 17.83 5.79 21.43
CA SER A 430 16.86 4.98 20.71
C SER A 430 15.55 5.74 20.50
N VAL A 431 14.77 5.37 19.49
CA VAL A 431 13.37 5.75 19.31
C VAL A 431 12.55 5.35 20.53
N ARG A 432 12.96 4.33 21.29
CA ARG A 432 12.30 3.92 22.54
C ARG A 432 12.46 4.94 23.66
N ASP A 433 13.43 5.86 23.55
CA ASP A 433 13.60 6.97 24.48
C ASP A 433 12.66 8.16 24.14
N MET A 434 11.92 8.10 23.02
CA MET A 434 11.00 9.16 22.63
C MET A 434 9.83 9.26 23.60
N THR A 435 9.53 10.49 24.03
CA THR A 435 8.31 10.82 24.77
C THR A 435 7.45 11.75 23.91
N LYS A 436 6.16 11.42 23.73
CA LYS A 436 5.26 12.17 22.84
C LYS A 436 5.14 13.61 23.34
N GLY A 437 5.38 14.57 22.46
CA GLY A 437 5.38 15.99 22.80
C GLY A 437 6.65 16.50 23.48
N ALA A 438 7.66 15.66 23.70
CA ALA A 438 8.93 16.11 24.26
C ALA A 438 9.68 17.02 23.28
N SER A 439 10.37 18.00 23.83
CA SER A 439 11.24 18.91 23.09
C SER A 439 12.51 18.20 22.63
N VAL A 440 12.87 18.38 21.38
CA VAL A 440 14.12 17.90 20.78
C VAL A 440 14.84 19.05 20.07
N LEU A 441 16.12 18.85 19.72
CA LEU A 441 16.91 19.80 18.92
C LEU A 441 16.93 21.21 19.54
N ASN A 442 17.42 21.31 20.78
CA ASN A 442 17.51 22.58 21.52
C ASN A 442 16.15 23.30 21.67
N ASN A 443 15.08 22.55 21.95
CA ASN A 443 13.70 23.07 22.11
C ASN A 443 13.09 23.72 20.86
N GLN A 444 13.64 23.47 19.67
CA GLN A 444 13.09 24.00 18.43
C GLN A 444 11.86 23.22 17.94
N TYR A 445 11.78 21.94 18.29
CA TYR A 445 10.72 21.04 17.84
C TYR A 445 10.19 20.17 18.97
N THR A 446 8.95 19.72 18.82
CA THR A 446 8.33 18.68 19.63
C THR A 446 8.16 17.42 18.78
N ILE A 447 8.45 16.27 19.37
CA ILE A 447 8.44 14.99 18.67
C ILE A 447 7.10 14.25 18.83
N TYR A 448 6.62 13.69 17.72
CA TYR A 448 5.46 12.82 17.69
C TYR A 448 5.76 11.62 16.80
N TRP A 449 4.92 10.60 16.85
CA TRP A 449 5.05 9.45 15.98
C TRP A 449 3.67 8.88 15.62
N GLY A 450 3.64 8.06 14.58
CA GLY A 450 2.43 7.38 14.15
C GLY A 450 2.75 6.26 13.17
N SER A 451 1.73 5.45 12.87
CA SER A 451 1.86 4.35 11.93
C SER A 451 0.72 4.34 10.91
N TYR A 452 1.04 3.87 9.72
CA TYR A 452 0.05 3.44 8.74
C TYR A 452 -0.12 1.93 8.70
N PHE A 453 0.65 1.16 9.44
CA PHE A 453 0.36 -0.25 9.62
C PHE A 453 -0.81 -0.38 10.57
N GLU A 454 -1.75 -1.27 10.24
CA GLU A 454 -2.81 -1.63 11.18
C GLU A 454 -2.16 -1.99 12.52
N ARG A 455 -2.82 -1.63 13.62
CA ARG A 455 -2.40 -2.08 14.95
C ARG A 455 -2.24 -3.57 14.86
N SER A 456 -1.05 -4.05 15.21
CA SER A 456 -0.76 -5.45 15.04
C SER A 456 -1.79 -6.27 15.83
N VAL A 457 -2.01 -7.50 15.41
CA VAL A 457 -2.64 -8.51 16.27
C VAL A 457 -1.93 -8.61 17.63
N GLN A 458 -0.69 -8.14 17.80
CA GLN A 458 -0.04 -8.03 19.12
C GLN A 458 -0.62 -6.90 19.98
N ASP A 459 -0.96 -5.75 19.40
CA ASP A 459 -1.63 -4.64 20.10
C ASP A 459 -3.10 -4.99 20.40
N GLN A 460 -3.73 -5.74 19.50
CA GLN A 460 -5.05 -6.34 19.72
C GLN A 460 -4.98 -7.70 20.40
N LYS A 461 -3.81 -8.19 20.81
CA LYS A 461 -3.66 -9.54 21.38
C LYS A 461 -4.52 -9.68 22.61
N GLN A 462 -4.62 -8.61 23.39
CA GLN A 462 -5.50 -8.56 24.55
C GLN A 462 -6.97 -8.71 24.14
N ILE A 463 -7.41 -8.05 23.06
CA ILE A 463 -8.79 -8.17 22.54
C ILE A 463 -9.04 -9.58 21.99
N ILE A 464 -8.11 -10.14 21.21
CA ILE A 464 -8.24 -11.49 20.65
C ILE A 464 -8.18 -12.54 21.75
N GLU A 465 -7.28 -12.41 22.72
CA GLU A 465 -7.23 -13.28 23.90
C GLU A 465 -8.51 -13.17 24.71
N ILE A 466 -9.06 -11.96 24.93
CA ILE A 466 -10.36 -11.76 25.58
C ILE A 466 -11.48 -12.43 24.78
N LEU A 467 -11.55 -12.23 23.47
CA LEU A 467 -12.55 -12.86 22.61
C LEU A 467 -12.42 -14.39 22.63
N LEU A 468 -11.19 -14.92 22.64
CA LEU A 468 -10.93 -16.35 22.74
C LEU A 468 -11.33 -16.89 24.13
N TYR A 469 -11.07 -16.15 25.20
CA TYR A 469 -11.50 -16.48 26.55
C TYR A 469 -13.03 -16.49 26.65
N VAL A 470 -13.70 -15.46 26.14
CA VAL A 470 -15.17 -15.38 26.07
C VAL A 470 -15.72 -16.55 25.26
N PHE A 471 -15.07 -16.91 24.15
CA PHE A 471 -15.45 -18.05 23.32
C PHE A 471 -15.31 -19.40 24.05
N VAL A 472 -14.17 -19.64 24.71
CA VAL A 472 -13.92 -20.86 25.48
C VAL A 472 -14.90 -20.97 26.65
N LEU A 473 -15.09 -19.88 27.39
CA LEU A 473 -16.06 -19.84 28.51
C LEU A 473 -17.50 -20.04 28.01
N GLY A 474 -17.88 -19.41 26.91
CA GLY A 474 -19.19 -19.60 26.27
C GLY A 474 -19.42 -21.04 25.82
N THR A 475 -18.39 -21.68 25.26
CA THR A 475 -18.44 -23.10 24.84
C THR A 475 -18.58 -24.03 26.04
N ILE A 476 -17.84 -23.77 27.12
CA ILE A 476 -17.96 -24.51 28.39
C ILE A 476 -19.36 -24.34 28.99
N ALA A 477 -19.87 -23.11 29.03
CA ALA A 477 -21.22 -22.82 29.54
C ALA A 477 -22.30 -23.54 28.73
N LEU A 478 -22.20 -23.54 27.39
CA LEU A 478 -23.11 -24.27 26.51
C LEU A 478 -23.04 -25.79 26.75
N ALA A 479 -21.83 -26.35 26.90
CA ALA A 479 -21.65 -27.76 27.22
C ALA A 479 -22.29 -28.12 28.57
N CYS A 480 -22.05 -27.32 29.61
CA CYS A 480 -22.67 -27.47 30.92
C CYS A 480 -24.20 -27.38 30.85
N GLY A 481 -24.74 -26.42 30.09
CA GLY A 481 -26.18 -26.29 29.82
C GLY A 481 -26.75 -27.54 29.15
N PHE A 482 -26.05 -28.08 28.14
CA PHE A 482 -26.45 -29.32 27.47
C PHE A 482 -26.47 -30.52 28.42
N PHE A 483 -25.46 -30.67 29.29
CA PHE A 483 -25.43 -31.72 30.30
C PHE A 483 -26.55 -31.56 31.34
N ALA A 484 -26.83 -30.33 31.78
CA ALA A 484 -27.92 -30.03 32.70
C ALA A 484 -29.29 -30.39 32.09
N VAL A 485 -29.56 -29.94 30.85
CA VAL A 485 -30.79 -30.25 30.11
C VAL A 485 -30.92 -31.77 29.91
N LYS A 486 -29.85 -32.45 29.51
CA LYS A 486 -29.83 -33.92 29.37
C LYS A 486 -30.14 -34.64 30.69
N HIS A 487 -29.62 -34.15 31.81
CA HIS A 487 -29.87 -34.72 33.13
C HIS A 487 -31.30 -34.48 33.60
N ILE A 488 -31.84 -33.27 33.40
CA ILE A 488 -33.24 -32.93 33.66
C ILE A 488 -34.16 -33.82 32.82
N TYR A 489 -33.90 -33.94 31.51
CA TYR A 489 -34.66 -34.81 30.61
C TYR A 489 -34.63 -36.27 31.06
N LYS A 490 -33.47 -36.79 31.50
CA LYS A 490 -33.35 -38.15 32.03
C LYS A 490 -34.21 -38.35 33.29
N ARG A 491 -34.22 -37.37 34.22
CA ARG A 491 -35.08 -37.42 35.42
C ARG A 491 -36.57 -37.36 35.09
N ILE A 492 -36.98 -36.46 34.19
CA ILE A 492 -38.38 -36.35 33.74
C ILE A 492 -38.83 -37.66 33.07
N LYS A 493 -38.01 -38.25 32.21
CA LYS A 493 -38.32 -39.52 31.53
C LYS A 493 -38.48 -40.70 32.51
N ILE A 494 -37.74 -40.72 33.62
CA ILE A 494 -37.90 -41.73 34.67
C ILE A 494 -39.27 -41.58 35.36
N HIS A 495 -39.71 -40.35 35.67
CA HIS A 495 -41.02 -40.13 36.26
C HIS A 495 -42.19 -40.51 35.33
N PHE A 496 -42.09 -40.24 34.02
CA PHE A 496 -43.13 -40.65 33.07
C PHE A 496 -43.19 -42.17 32.83
N LYS A 497 -42.08 -42.90 33.00
CA LYS A 497 -42.10 -44.39 32.96
C LYS A 497 -42.79 -45.01 34.18
N GLY A 498 -42.80 -44.32 35.33
CA GLY A 498 -43.53 -44.77 36.52
C GLY A 498 -45.05 -44.67 36.35
N TYR A 499 -45.54 -43.61 35.70
CA TYR A 499 -46.97 -43.40 35.48
C TYR A 499 -47.61 -44.40 34.49
N LYS A 500 -46.85 -44.93 33.53
CA LYS A 500 -47.35 -45.95 32.58
C LYS A 500 -47.55 -47.35 33.18
N LYS A 501 -47.18 -47.58 34.45
CA LYS A 501 -47.32 -48.87 35.13
C LYS A 501 -48.52 -48.96 36.08
N GLN A 502 -49.38 -47.93 36.14
CA GLN A 502 -50.57 -47.87 37.01
C GLN A 502 -51.90 -47.77 36.22
N THR A 503 -51.91 -48.15 34.94
CA THR A 503 -53.14 -48.29 34.14
C THR A 503 -53.14 -49.66 33.47
N ILE A 504 -53.29 -50.71 34.27
CA ILE A 504 -53.99 -51.97 33.95
C ILE A 504 -54.75 -52.37 35.20
#